data_AF-A0A6A4EC44-F1
#
_entry.id   AF-A0A6A4EC44-F1
#
_cell.length_a   1.000
_cell.length_b   1.000
_cell.length_c   1.000
_cell.angle_alpha   90.00
_cell.angle_beta   90.00
_cell.angle_gamma   90.00
#
_symmetry.space_group_name_H-M   'P 1'
#
loop_
_entity.id
_entity.type
_entity.pdbx_description
1 polymer ?
#
loop_
_entity_poly.entity_id
_entity_poly.type
_entity_poly.pdbx_seq_one_letter_code
_entity_poly.pdbx_strand_id
1 'polypeptide(L)'
;MAGTIAKFYPELPDQQYNGRRVLIYSWRRSLHKIVAACAFPSEAKKKKKTRGQGVATVLSTSVELKLVRWVGDLRDEGVPVTPLMLRPQALAEAKAAGIEAFTASWSW
;
A
#
# COMPACT_ATOMS: atom_id res chain seq x y z
N MET A 1 14.63 -16.43 22.05
CA MET A 1 13.23 -16.11 21.69
C MET A 1 12.33 -16.02 22.92
N ALA A 2 12.26 -17.06 23.77
CA ALA A 2 11.49 -17.02 25.01
C ALA A 2 11.86 -15.83 25.92
N GLY A 3 13.16 -15.60 26.18
CA GLY A 3 13.62 -14.44 26.97
C GLY A 3 13.31 -13.08 26.33
N THR A 4 13.24 -13.01 24.99
CA THR A 4 12.82 -11.78 24.28
C THR A 4 11.34 -11.50 24.52
N ILE A 5 10.50 -12.53 24.43
CA ILE A 5 9.05 -12.39 24.67
C ILE A 5 8.79 -12.06 26.14
N ALA A 6 9.46 -12.73 27.09
CA ALA A 6 9.32 -12.43 28.51
C ALA A 6 9.74 -10.99 28.86
N LYS A 7 10.80 -10.46 28.22
CA LYS A 7 11.26 -9.09 28.44
C LYS A 7 10.30 -8.03 27.89
N PHE A 8 9.75 -8.24 26.69
CA PHE A 8 8.93 -7.22 26.01
C PHE A 8 7.42 -7.41 26.20
N TYR A 9 6.99 -8.60 26.61
CA TYR A 9 5.60 -8.97 26.85
C TYR A 9 5.48 -9.80 28.14
N PRO A 10 5.80 -9.19 29.31
CA PRO A 10 5.82 -9.91 30.59
C PRO A 10 4.44 -10.41 31.01
N GLU A 11 3.36 -9.70 30.64
CA GLU A 11 1.98 -10.05 30.98
C GLU A 11 1.30 -10.91 29.91
N LEU A 12 2.07 -11.50 28.99
CA LEU A 12 1.49 -12.28 27.90
C LEU A 12 0.95 -13.62 28.41
N PRO A 13 -0.32 -13.96 28.17
CA PRO A 13 -0.84 -15.27 28.52
C PRO A 13 -0.11 -16.38 27.73
N ASP A 14 0.13 -17.53 28.37
CA ASP A 14 0.83 -18.66 27.75
C ASP A 14 0.15 -19.13 26.45
N GLN A 15 -1.19 -19.07 26.40
CA GLN A 15 -1.98 -19.40 25.21
C GLN A 15 -1.64 -18.51 24.00
N GLN A 16 -1.18 -17.27 24.23
CA GLN A 16 -0.82 -16.32 23.17
C GLN A 16 0.68 -16.36 22.81
N TYR A 17 1.51 -17.08 23.58
CA TYR A 17 2.95 -17.17 23.39
C TYR A 17 3.31 -17.62 21.96
N ASN A 18 2.67 -18.69 21.48
CA ASN A 18 2.95 -19.23 20.15
C ASN A 18 2.60 -18.23 19.04
N GLY A 19 1.48 -17.50 19.15
CA GLY A 19 1.10 -16.46 18.20
C GLY A 19 2.11 -15.33 18.17
N ARG A 20 2.54 -14.85 19.35
CA ARG A 20 3.55 -13.79 19.46
C ARG A 20 4.91 -14.23 18.92
N ARG A 21 5.30 -15.47 19.20
CA ARG A 21 6.53 -16.09 18.67
C ARG A 21 6.52 -16.10 17.15
N VAL A 22 5.45 -16.59 16.53
CA VAL A 22 5.31 -16.64 15.06
C VAL A 22 5.35 -15.23 14.46
N LEU A 23 4.68 -14.27 15.07
CA LEU A 23 4.65 -12.88 14.61
C LEU A 23 6.04 -12.25 14.59
N ILE A 24 6.80 -12.37 15.67
CA ILE A 24 8.17 -11.82 15.75
C ILE A 24 9.09 -12.51 14.74
N TYR A 25 8.96 -13.82 14.52
CA TYR A 25 9.71 -14.50 13.46
C TYR A 25 9.32 -14.02 12.05
N SER A 26 8.05 -13.68 11.83
CA SER A 26 7.59 -13.08 10.57
C SER A 26 8.18 -11.68 10.36
N TRP A 27 8.21 -10.84 11.40
CA TRP A 27 8.87 -9.54 11.36
C TRP A 27 10.37 -9.67 11.12
N ARG A 28 11.04 -10.63 11.76
CA ARG A 28 12.47 -10.89 11.53
C ARG A 28 12.75 -11.29 10.08
N ARG A 29 11.92 -12.16 9.49
CA ARG A 29 12.03 -12.53 8.06
C ARG A 29 11.80 -11.34 7.13
N SER A 30 10.89 -10.45 7.50
CA SER A 30 10.50 -9.28 6.69
C SER A 30 11.22 -7.99 7.09
N LEU A 31 12.31 -8.08 7.87
CA LEU A 31 12.97 -6.92 8.49
C LEU A 31 13.40 -5.88 7.45
N HIS A 32 13.97 -6.34 6.31
CA HIS A 32 14.35 -5.47 5.20
C HIS A 32 13.19 -4.61 4.69
N LYS A 33 11.97 -5.17 4.59
CA LYS A 33 10.77 -4.44 4.16
C LYS A 33 10.33 -3.39 5.17
N ILE A 34 10.44 -3.72 6.47
CA ILE A 34 10.10 -2.81 7.56
C ILE A 34 11.07 -1.62 7.58
N VAL A 35 12.38 -1.89 7.47
CA VAL A 35 13.41 -0.84 7.42
C VAL A 35 13.22 0.06 6.20
N ALA A 36 12.98 -0.50 5.01
CA ALA A 36 12.72 0.27 3.80
C ALA A 36 11.46 1.15 3.93
N ALA A 37 10.38 0.63 4.52
CA ALA A 37 9.16 1.41 4.76
C ALA A 37 9.37 2.55 5.78
N CYS A 38 10.29 2.38 6.72
CA CYS A 38 10.64 3.37 7.73
C CYS A 38 11.70 4.39 7.28
N ALA A 39 12.27 4.26 6.07
CA ALA A 39 13.32 5.15 5.57
C ALA A 39 12.87 6.63 5.46
N PHE A 40 11.55 6.87 5.35
CA PHE A 40 10.95 8.20 5.31
C PHE A 40 10.05 8.42 6.55
N PRO A 41 10.56 9.05 7.62
CA PRO A 41 9.89 9.10 8.93
C PRO A 41 8.52 9.79 8.94
N SER A 42 8.34 10.81 8.08
CA SER A 42 7.07 11.54 7.93
C SER A 42 5.95 10.67 7.35
N GLU A 43 6.31 9.76 6.46
CA GLU A 43 5.40 8.83 5.78
C GLU A 43 5.19 7.55 6.59
N ALA A 44 6.23 7.07 7.28
CA ALA A 44 6.18 5.87 8.11
C ALA A 44 5.18 6.02 9.27
N LYS A 45 5.12 7.19 9.92
CA LYS A 45 4.17 7.47 11.01
C LYS A 45 2.70 7.40 10.57
N LYS A 46 2.41 7.68 9.31
CA LYS A 46 1.05 7.64 8.74
C LYS A 46 0.66 6.24 8.27
N LYS A 47 1.64 5.38 7.98
CA LYS A 47 1.45 4.05 7.38
C LYS A 47 1.37 2.96 8.47
N LYS A 48 0.15 2.60 8.88
CA LYS A 48 -0.10 1.50 9.84
C LYS A 48 0.04 0.10 9.24
N LYS A 49 -0.02 -0.04 7.90
CA LYS A 49 0.13 -1.30 7.17
C LYS A 49 0.83 -1.08 5.84
N THR A 50 1.86 -1.87 5.56
CA THR A 50 2.44 -1.96 4.21
C THR A 50 1.57 -2.91 3.40
N ARG A 51 0.92 -2.41 2.33
CA ARG A 51 0.19 -3.25 1.38
C ARG A 51 1.18 -3.81 0.36
N GLY A 52 0.95 -5.05 -0.07
CA GLY A 52 1.72 -5.63 -1.17
C GLY A 52 1.55 -4.79 -2.43
N GLN A 53 2.62 -4.70 -3.24
CA GLN A 53 2.53 -4.16 -4.59
C GLN A 53 1.43 -4.92 -5.33
N GLY A 54 0.48 -4.20 -5.94
CA GLY A 54 -0.70 -4.79 -6.60
C GLY A 54 -1.97 -4.92 -5.75
N VAL A 55 -1.94 -4.69 -4.43
CA VAL A 55 -3.16 -4.65 -3.59
C VAL A 55 -3.81 -3.25 -3.58
N ALA A 56 -3.03 -2.22 -3.93
CA ALA A 56 -3.52 -0.86 -4.20
C ALA A 56 -3.07 -0.34 -5.58
N THR A 57 -1.95 -0.86 -6.10
CA THR A 57 -1.31 -0.41 -7.34
C THR A 57 -1.44 -1.50 -8.41
N VAL A 58 -2.65 -1.76 -8.90
CA VAL A 58 -2.82 -2.58 -10.12
C VAL A 58 -2.22 -1.85 -11.32
N LEU A 59 -2.21 -0.51 -11.29
CA LEU A 59 -1.50 0.32 -12.25
C LEU A 59 -0.03 0.46 -11.87
N SER A 60 0.83 0.53 -12.89
CA SER A 60 2.22 0.92 -12.71
C SER A 60 2.33 2.41 -12.39
N THR A 61 3.41 2.81 -11.71
CA THR A 61 3.64 4.20 -11.32
C THR A 61 3.64 5.16 -12.51
N SER A 62 4.16 4.73 -13.66
CA SER A 62 4.14 5.53 -14.89
C SER A 62 2.72 5.79 -15.39
N VAL A 63 1.82 4.80 -15.27
CA VAL A 63 0.42 4.94 -15.67
C VAL A 63 -0.34 5.83 -14.69
N GLU A 64 -0.13 5.66 -13.38
CA GLU A 64 -0.72 6.56 -12.38
C GLU A 64 -0.28 8.02 -12.59
N LEU A 65 0.98 8.26 -12.92
CA LEU A 65 1.48 9.61 -13.22
C LEU A 65 0.81 10.26 -14.43
N LYS A 66 0.49 9.48 -15.48
CA LYS A 66 -0.28 9.99 -16.62
C LYS A 66 -1.66 10.45 -16.19
N LEU A 67 -2.34 9.66 -15.37
CA LEU A 67 -3.66 10.02 -14.83
C LEU A 67 -3.59 11.26 -13.95
N VAL A 68 -2.57 11.37 -13.09
CA VAL A 68 -2.37 12.55 -12.24
C VAL A 68 -2.15 13.82 -13.06
N ARG A 69 -1.33 13.75 -14.12
CA ARG A 69 -1.12 14.88 -15.04
C ARG A 69 -2.42 15.29 -15.72
N TRP A 70 -3.15 14.32 -16.30
CA TRP A 70 -4.43 14.56 -16.93
C TRP A 70 -5.46 15.20 -15.98
N VAL A 71 -5.50 14.78 -14.71
CA VAL A 71 -6.34 15.43 -13.68
C VAL A 71 -5.89 16.85 -13.39
N GLY A 72 -4.56 17.09 -13.35
CA GLY A 72 -3.98 18.41 -13.15
C GLY A 72 -4.37 19.37 -14.27
N ASP A 73 -4.13 18.98 -15.52
CA ASP A 73 -4.41 19.80 -16.71
C ASP A 73 -5.90 20.23 -16.75
N LEU A 74 -6.83 19.29 -16.48
CA LEU A 74 -8.26 19.61 -16.42
C LEU A 74 -8.63 20.55 -15.27
N ARG A 75 -7.97 20.42 -14.11
CA ARG A 75 -8.21 21.31 -12.97
C ARG A 75 -7.65 22.71 -13.21
N ASP A 76 -6.53 22.81 -13.93
CA ASP A 76 -5.94 24.09 -14.33
C ASP A 76 -6.85 24.82 -15.33
N GLU A 77 -7.60 24.09 -16.15
CA GLU A 77 -8.68 24.61 -17.00
C GLU A 77 -10.00 24.90 -16.25
N GLY A 78 -10.04 24.67 -14.93
CA GLY A 78 -11.22 24.86 -14.10
C GLY A 78 -12.29 23.75 -14.25
N VAL A 79 -11.97 22.65 -14.92
CA VAL A 79 -12.87 21.52 -15.11
C VAL A 79 -12.80 20.58 -13.90
N PRO A 80 -13.92 20.36 -13.18
CA PRO A 80 -13.94 19.43 -12.07
C PRO A 80 -13.85 17.98 -12.58
N VAL A 81 -12.83 17.24 -12.15
CA VAL A 81 -12.71 15.81 -12.48
C VAL A 81 -13.52 14.99 -11.50
N THR A 82 -14.56 14.34 -12.00
CA THR A 82 -15.41 13.42 -11.21
C THR A 82 -14.92 11.96 -11.32
N PRO A 83 -15.28 11.08 -10.37
CA PRO A 83 -14.97 9.65 -10.46
C PRO A 83 -15.52 8.98 -11.73
N LEU A 84 -16.63 9.49 -12.28
CA LEU A 84 -17.22 9.00 -13.52
C LEU A 84 -16.37 9.31 -14.75
N MET A 85 -15.54 10.36 -14.69
CA MET A 85 -14.57 10.69 -15.74
C MET A 85 -13.25 9.95 -15.54
N LEU A 86 -12.79 9.84 -14.29
CA LEU A 86 -11.50 9.21 -13.98
C LEU A 86 -11.49 7.70 -14.27
N ARG A 87 -12.60 6.99 -13.99
CA ARG A 87 -12.71 5.54 -14.24
C ARG A 87 -12.47 5.14 -15.70
N PRO A 88 -13.21 5.68 -16.70
CA PRO A 88 -12.98 5.31 -18.09
C PRO A 88 -11.57 5.71 -18.57
N GLN A 89 -11.05 6.85 -18.13
CA GLN A 89 -9.67 7.26 -18.45
C GLN A 89 -8.64 6.28 -17.89
N ALA A 90 -8.80 5.85 -16.64
CA ALA A 90 -7.91 4.88 -16.01
C ALA A 90 -7.96 3.50 -16.68
N LEU A 91 -9.14 3.05 -17.10
CA LEU A 91 -9.29 1.81 -17.86
C LEU A 91 -8.62 1.89 -19.23
N ALA A 92 -8.75 3.02 -19.92
CA ALA A 92 -8.10 3.24 -21.22
C ALA A 92 -6.57 3.22 -21.09
N GLU A 93 -6.02 3.90 -20.09
CA GLU A 93 -4.57 3.92 -19.83
C GLU A 93 -4.04 2.56 -19.37
N ALA A 94 -4.81 1.82 -18.55
CA ALA A 94 -4.47 0.46 -18.17
C ALA A 94 -4.40 -0.47 -19.39
N LYS A 95 -5.40 -0.40 -20.27
CA LYS A 95 -5.42 -1.17 -21.52
C LYS A 95 -4.25 -0.81 -22.43
N ALA A 96 -3.93 0.49 -22.56
CA ALA A 96 -2.77 0.95 -23.32
C ALA A 96 -1.43 0.46 -22.74
N ALA A 97 -1.37 0.26 -21.42
CA ALA A 97 -0.22 -0.33 -20.73
C ALA A 97 -0.20 -1.87 -20.72
N GLY A 98 -1.20 -2.53 -21.32
CA GLY A 98 -1.32 -4.00 -21.32
C GLY A 98 -1.77 -4.60 -19.98
N ILE A 99 -2.38 -3.81 -19.11
CA ILE A 99 -2.84 -4.23 -17.78
C ILE A 99 -4.33 -4.61 -17.85
N GLU A 100 -4.61 -5.87 -18.17
CA GLU A 100 -6.00 -6.37 -18.32
C GLU A 100 -6.72 -6.62 -16.99
N ALA A 101 -5.98 -6.81 -15.89
CA ALA A 101 -6.55 -7.08 -14.57
C ALA A 101 -7.14 -5.84 -13.87
N PHE A 102 -7.00 -4.64 -14.46
CA PHE A 102 -7.46 -3.40 -13.85
C PHE A 102 -8.95 -3.15 -14.13
N THR A 103 -9.76 -3.04 -13.07
CA THR A 103 -11.22 -2.89 -13.16
C THR A 103 -11.74 -1.53 -12.68
N ALA A 104 -10.86 -0.60 -12.29
CA ALA A 104 -11.22 0.72 -11.75
C ALA A 104 -12.38 0.66 -10.73
N SER A 105 -12.28 -0.28 -9.78
CA SER A 105 -13.31 -0.50 -8.76
C SER A 105 -13.54 0.74 -7.89
N TRP A 106 -14.66 0.82 -7.18
CA TRP A 106 -14.95 1.99 -6.35
C TRP A 106 -13.94 2.25 -5.23
N SER A 107 -13.23 1.22 -4.77
CA SER A 107 -12.19 1.36 -3.75
C SER A 107 -10.82 1.78 -4.30
N TRP A 108 -10.69 1.90 -5.62
CA TRP A 108 -9.56 2.52 -6.32
C TRP A 108 -9.89 3.98 -6.58
#